data_AF-A0A6I5ZL78-F1
#
_entry.id   AF-A0A6I5ZL78-F1
#
_cell.length_a   1.000
_cell.length_b   1.000
_cell.length_c   1.000
_cell.angle_alpha   90.00
_cell.angle_beta   90.00
_cell.angle_gamma   90.00
#
_symmetry.space_group_name_H-M   'P 1'
#
loop_
_entity.id
_entity.type
_entity.pdbx_description
1 polymer ?
#
loop_
_entity_poly.entity_id
_entity_poly.type
_entity_poly.pdbx_seq_one_letter_code
_entity_poly.pdbx_strand_id
1 'polypeptide(L)'
;MGGVEPNRIAMDVEQVSAVSVYYRRSSLVLNAVADDLAAHDFGRWARTDAGPGAASSLGPSAATYAEMSATLSARLRTQSQAAAVLAQNLRDSAIAMADGDARAASEIARPTPGSGVAAQ
;
A
#
# COMPACT_ATOMS: atom_id res chain seq x y z
N MET A 1 23.29 13.92 -31.93
CA MET A 1 23.26 13.41 -30.56
C MET A 1 21.80 13.29 -30.16
N GLY A 2 21.27 12.07 -30.12
CA GLY A 2 19.88 11.81 -29.75
C GLY A 2 19.70 12.05 -28.26
N GLY A 3 19.05 13.15 -27.89
CA GLY A 3 18.58 13.36 -26.53
C GLY A 3 17.56 12.27 -26.22
N VAL A 4 17.83 11.48 -25.19
CA VAL A 4 16.83 10.61 -24.58
C VAL A 4 15.77 11.57 -24.06
N GLU A 5 14.66 11.73 -24.80
CA GLU A 5 13.51 12.43 -24.24
C GLU A 5 13.16 11.71 -22.93
N PRO A 6 13.09 12.43 -21.79
CA PRO A 6 12.69 11.81 -20.54
C PRO A 6 11.33 11.19 -20.81
N ASN A 7 11.20 9.88 -20.56
CA ASN A 7 9.98 9.11 -20.79
C ASN A 7 8.84 9.80 -20.02
N ARG A 8 8.06 10.66 -20.70
CA ARG A 8 7.04 11.50 -20.07
C ARG A 8 5.86 10.60 -19.77
N ILE A 9 5.78 10.16 -18.53
CA ILE A 9 4.62 9.44 -18.02
C ILE A 9 3.51 10.47 -17.81
N ALA A 10 2.50 10.46 -18.67
CA ALA A 10 1.24 11.13 -18.39
C ALA A 10 0.51 10.33 -17.31
N MET A 11 0.21 10.95 -16.18
CA MET A 11 -0.45 10.33 -15.04
C MET A 11 -1.66 11.17 -14.66
N ASP A 12 -2.82 10.53 -14.57
CA ASP A 12 -4.00 11.14 -13.97
C ASP A 12 -3.81 11.17 -12.44
N VAL A 13 -3.56 12.38 -11.91
CA VAL A 13 -3.33 12.61 -10.48
C VAL A 13 -4.53 12.21 -9.63
N GLU A 14 -5.76 12.44 -10.11
CA GLU A 14 -6.97 12.07 -9.38
C GLU A 14 -7.13 10.55 -9.31
N GLN A 15 -6.92 9.87 -10.45
CA GLN A 15 -6.98 8.41 -10.50
C GLN A 15 -5.91 7.77 -9.61
N VAL A 16 -4.66 8.26 -9.67
CA VAL A 16 -3.58 7.72 -8.83
C VAL A 16 -3.81 8.00 -7.36
N SER A 17 -4.35 9.17 -7.02
CA SER A 17 -4.76 9.48 -5.64
C SER A 17 -5.84 8.51 -5.16
N ALA A 18 -6.85 8.21 -5.97
CA ALA A 18 -7.90 7.24 -5.62
C ALA A 18 -7.33 5.83 -5.40
N VAL A 19 -6.41 5.38 -6.26
CA VAL A 19 -5.73 4.08 -6.11
C VAL A 19 -4.87 4.04 -4.84
N SER A 20 -4.17 5.13 -4.51
CA SER A 20 -3.38 5.23 -3.28
C SER A 20 -4.27 5.04 -2.03
N VAL A 21 -5.45 5.66 -2.02
CA VAL A 21 -6.42 5.55 -0.91
C VAL A 21 -6.95 4.12 -0.81
N TYR A 22 -7.24 3.47 -1.95
CA TYR A 22 -7.65 2.08 -1.98
C TYR A 22 -6.60 1.17 -1.34
N TYR A 23 -5.34 1.24 -1.78
CA TYR A 23 -4.28 0.40 -1.21
C TYR A 23 -4.02 0.69 0.27
N ARG A 24 -4.15 1.95 0.70
CA ARG A 24 -4.06 2.31 2.12
C ARG A 24 -5.15 1.63 2.94
N ARG A 25 -6.40 1.66 2.49
CA ARG A 25 -7.51 0.97 3.18
C ARG A 25 -7.32 -0.53 3.21
N SER A 26 -6.93 -1.11 2.07
CA SER A 26 -6.63 -2.54 1.96
C SER A 26 -5.52 -2.97 2.90
N SER A 27 -4.46 -2.18 3.06
CA SER A 27 -3.40 -2.49 4.04
C SER A 27 -3.92 -2.59 5.47
N LEU A 28 -4.83 -1.69 5.87
CA LEU A 28 -5.38 -1.68 7.23
C LEU A 28 -6.25 -2.92 7.46
N VAL A 29 -7.07 -3.32 6.48
CA VAL A 29 -7.89 -4.53 6.55
C VAL A 29 -7.01 -5.77 6.66
N LEU A 30 -6.00 -5.91 5.80
CA LEU A 30 -5.08 -7.05 5.84
C LEU A 30 -4.33 -7.13 7.18
N ASN A 31 -3.92 -5.99 7.74
CA ASN A 31 -3.29 -5.96 9.05
C ASN A 31 -4.25 -6.41 10.15
N ALA A 32 -5.48 -5.90 10.15
CA ALA A 32 -6.49 -6.27 11.14
C ALA A 32 -6.80 -7.78 11.11
N VAL A 33 -6.93 -8.37 9.92
CA VAL A 33 -7.11 -9.82 9.76
C VAL A 33 -5.89 -10.59 10.27
N ALA A 34 -4.67 -10.10 10.00
CA ALA A 34 -3.46 -10.74 10.49
C ALA A 34 -3.36 -10.71 12.02
N ASP A 35 -3.79 -9.61 12.65
CA ASP A 35 -3.81 -9.46 14.11
C ASP A 35 -4.87 -10.34 14.75
N ASP A 36 -6.07 -10.44 14.14
CA ASP A 36 -7.11 -11.35 14.59
C ASP A 36 -6.66 -12.82 14.53
N LEU A 37 -6.04 -13.23 13.42
CA LEU A 37 -5.47 -14.57 13.26
C LEU A 37 -4.33 -14.86 14.24
N ALA A 38 -3.53 -13.84 14.58
CA ALA A 38 -2.43 -14.00 15.54
C ALA A 38 -2.92 -14.04 17.00
N ALA A 39 -4.02 -13.35 17.31
CA ALA A 39 -4.64 -13.36 18.62
C ALA A 39 -5.30 -14.70 18.94
N HIS A 40 -5.80 -15.39 17.92
CA HIS A 40 -6.42 -16.70 18.06
C HIS A 40 -5.42 -17.83 17.78
N ASP A 41 -4.87 -18.42 18.84
CA ASP A 41 -4.05 -19.64 18.70
C ASP A 41 -4.94 -20.84 18.33
N PHE A 42 -5.10 -21.06 17.01
CA PHE A 42 -5.94 -22.13 16.48
C PHE A 42 -5.50 -23.49 17.00
N GLY A 43 -6.46 -24.26 17.51
CA GLY A 43 -6.17 -25.60 18.04
C GLY A 43 -5.52 -25.61 19.43
N ARG A 44 -5.36 -24.45 20.09
CA ARG A 44 -4.86 -24.36 21.48
C ARG A 44 -5.60 -25.33 22.41
N TRP A 45 -6.93 -25.31 22.39
CA TRP A 45 -7.76 -26.20 23.20
C TRP A 45 -7.36 -27.68 23.06
N ALA A 46 -7.20 -28.18 21.83
CA ALA A 46 -6.86 -29.58 21.57
C ALA A 46 -5.40 -29.93 21.94
N ARG A 47 -4.50 -28.94 22.01
CA ARG A 47 -3.09 -29.14 22.36
C ARG A 47 -2.78 -28.93 23.84
N THR A 48 -3.50 -28.04 24.53
CA THR A 48 -3.18 -27.61 25.90
C THR A 48 -4.27 -27.92 26.92
N ASP A 49 -5.55 -27.91 26.51
CA ASP A 49 -6.68 -27.91 27.44
C ASP A 49 -7.51 -29.20 27.38
N ALA A 50 -7.32 -30.01 26.32
CA ALA A 50 -8.02 -31.25 26.11
C ALA A 50 -7.42 -32.40 26.93
N GLY A 51 -8.28 -33.31 27.40
CA GLY A 51 -7.85 -34.52 28.11
C GLY A 51 -7.00 -35.45 27.23
N PRO A 52 -6.27 -36.42 27.82
CA PRO A 52 -5.22 -37.19 27.14
C PRO A 52 -5.66 -37.89 25.85
N GLY A 53 -6.89 -38.41 25.79
CA GLY A 53 -7.43 -39.09 24.60
C GLY A 53 -7.80 -38.14 23.46
N ALA A 54 -8.28 -36.95 23.78
CA ALA A 54 -8.57 -35.91 22.79
C ALA A 54 -7.27 -35.24 22.30
N ALA A 55 -6.30 -35.04 23.20
CA ALA A 55 -4.98 -34.54 22.85
C ALA A 55 -4.23 -35.48 21.90
N SER A 56 -4.30 -36.80 22.08
CA SER A 56 -3.62 -37.77 21.20
C SER A 56 -4.28 -37.90 19.82
N SER A 57 -5.62 -37.81 19.76
CA SER A 57 -6.37 -37.96 18.50
C SER A 57 -6.48 -36.67 17.68
N LEU A 58 -6.63 -35.51 18.34
CA LEU A 58 -6.85 -34.22 17.68
C LEU A 58 -5.60 -33.31 17.69
N GLY A 59 -4.64 -33.57 18.58
CA GLY A 59 -3.41 -32.78 18.73
C GLY A 59 -2.62 -32.59 17.43
N PRO A 60 -2.41 -33.64 16.60
CA PRO A 60 -1.71 -33.49 15.32
C PRO A 60 -2.42 -32.53 14.36
N SER A 61 -3.74 -32.69 14.16
CA SER A 61 -4.51 -31.78 13.30
C SER A 61 -4.54 -30.36 13.87
N ALA A 62 -4.68 -30.23 15.19
CA ALA A 62 -4.63 -28.94 15.86
C ALA A 62 -3.27 -28.24 15.68
N ALA A 63 -2.16 -28.96 15.72
CA ALA A 63 -0.83 -28.42 15.43
C ALA A 63 -0.74 -27.91 13.98
N THR A 64 -1.24 -28.68 13.01
CA THR A 64 -1.31 -28.24 11.61
C THR A 64 -2.11 -26.95 11.45
N TYR A 65 -3.26 -26.82 12.11
CA TYR A 65 -4.05 -25.58 12.02
C TYR A 65 -3.34 -24.36 12.63
N ALA A 66 -2.61 -24.52 13.73
CA ALA A 66 -1.77 -23.44 14.27
C ALA A 66 -0.64 -23.04 13.33
N GLU A 67 0.02 -24.00 12.69
CA GLU A 67 1.07 -23.70 11.72
C GLU A 67 0.51 -22.95 10.50
N MET A 68 -0.65 -23.37 10.01
CA MET A 68 -1.36 -22.70 8.92
C MET A 68 -1.78 -21.28 9.29
N SER A 69 -2.35 -21.07 10.48
CA SER A 69 -2.79 -19.73 10.93
C SER A 69 -1.60 -18.79 11.13
N ALA A 70 -0.49 -19.28 11.70
CA ALA A 70 0.74 -18.52 11.85
C ALA A 70 1.33 -18.12 10.49
N THR A 71 1.39 -19.07 9.55
CA THR A 71 1.86 -18.82 8.18
C THR A 71 0.98 -17.81 7.46
N LEU A 72 -0.34 -17.92 7.59
CA LEU A 72 -1.29 -17.00 6.96
C LEU A 72 -1.18 -15.59 7.56
N SER A 73 -1.13 -15.47 8.89
CA SER A 73 -0.94 -14.19 9.58
C SER A 73 0.35 -13.50 9.12
N ALA A 74 1.47 -14.23 9.03
CA ALA A 74 2.73 -13.68 8.53
C ALA A 74 2.61 -13.15 7.09
N ARG A 75 2.01 -13.94 6.19
CA ARG A 75 1.80 -13.52 4.79
C ARG A 75 0.92 -12.27 4.69
N LEU A 76 -0.16 -12.21 5.47
CA LEU A 76 -1.05 -11.05 5.49
C LEU A 76 -0.34 -9.80 6.02
N ARG A 77 0.55 -9.92 7.02
CA ARG A 77 1.39 -8.79 7.47
C ARG A 77 2.32 -8.29 6.39
N THR A 78 3.00 -9.18 5.67
CA THR A 78 3.86 -8.79 4.55
C THR A 78 3.05 -8.08 3.45
N GLN A 79 1.88 -8.60 3.10
CA GLN A 79 1.00 -7.99 2.10
C GLN A 79 0.46 -6.63 2.55
N SER A 80 0.08 -6.49 3.81
CA SER A 80 -0.31 -5.23 4.43
C SER A 80 0.80 -4.18 4.30
N GLN A 81 2.03 -4.52 4.68
CA GLN A 81 3.18 -3.61 4.59
C GLN A 81 3.47 -3.21 3.14
N ALA A 82 3.48 -4.17 2.21
CA ALA A 82 3.68 -3.89 0.80
C ALA A 82 2.60 -2.96 0.22
N ALA A 83 1.33 -3.19 0.58
CA ALA A 83 0.22 -2.33 0.17
C ALA A 83 0.32 -0.92 0.77
N ALA A 84 0.76 -0.79 2.02
CA ALA A 84 0.98 0.50 2.67
C ALA A 84 2.12 1.29 2.00
N VAL A 85 3.23 0.63 1.66
CA VAL A 85 4.35 1.24 0.95
C VAL A 85 3.93 1.67 -0.46
N LEU A 86 3.21 0.80 -1.18
CA LEU A 86 2.69 1.14 -2.50
C LEU A 86 1.74 2.35 -2.45
N ALA A 87 0.82 2.37 -1.49
CA ALA A 87 -0.07 3.51 -1.28
C ALA A 87 0.70 4.81 -1.02
N GLN A 88 1.74 4.75 -0.19
CA GLN A 88 2.58 5.91 0.11
C GLN A 88 3.30 6.41 -1.14
N ASN A 89 3.95 5.51 -1.89
CA ASN A 89 4.68 5.88 -3.11
C ASN A 89 3.76 6.49 -4.18
N LEU A 90 2.55 5.96 -4.35
CA LEU A 90 1.55 6.51 -5.28
C LEU A 90 1.08 7.90 -4.84
N ARG A 91 0.85 8.10 -3.55
CA ARG A 91 0.48 9.40 -2.99
C ARG A 91 1.58 10.44 -3.22
N ASP A 92 2.82 10.09 -2.90
CA ASP A 92 3.95 11.01 -3.04
C ASP A 92 4.22 11.36 -4.51
N SER A 93 4.04 10.39 -5.41
CA SER A 93 4.11 10.62 -6.86
C SER A 93 3.01 11.57 -7.34
N ALA A 94 1.76 11.38 -6.87
CA ALA A 94 0.64 12.26 -7.20
C ALA A 94 0.86 13.71 -6.74
N ILE A 95 1.39 13.90 -5.53
CA ILE A 95 1.74 15.22 -5.00
C ILE A 95 2.84 15.88 -5.85
N ALA A 96 3.92 15.13 -6.11
CA ALA A 96 5.04 15.65 -6.90
C ALA A 96 4.63 16.08 -8.31
N MET A 97 3.72 15.33 -8.94
CA MET A 97 3.18 15.67 -10.26
C MET A 97 2.25 16.88 -10.22
N ALA A 98 1.32 16.96 -9.26
CA ALA A 98 0.44 18.11 -9.11
C ALA A 98 1.24 19.42 -8.87
N ASP A 99 2.28 19.37 -8.03
CA ASP A 99 3.16 20.51 -7.79
C ASP A 99 3.97 20.88 -9.04
N GLY A 100 4.38 19.88 -9.83
CA GLY A 100 5.05 20.09 -11.11
C GLY A 100 4.15 20.78 -12.13
N ASP A 101 2.92 20.32 -12.27
CA ASP A 101 1.91 20.90 -13.16
C ASP A 101 1.55 22.33 -12.74
N ALA A 102 1.38 22.59 -11.45
CA ALA A 102 1.11 23.93 -10.93
C ALA A 102 2.27 24.90 -11.19
N ARG A 103 3.52 24.44 -11.05
CA ARG A 103 4.72 25.23 -11.38
C ARG A 103 4.80 25.54 -12.87
N ALA A 104 4.61 24.53 -13.73
CA ALA A 104 4.62 24.71 -15.17
C ALA A 104 3.51 25.68 -15.63
N ALA A 105 2.29 25.53 -15.10
CA ALA A 105 1.18 26.43 -15.38
C ALA A 105 1.49 27.87 -14.96
N SER A 106 2.12 28.06 -13.79
CA SER A 106 2.53 29.39 -13.30
C SER A 106 3.62 30.03 -14.15
N GLU A 107 4.55 29.25 -14.69
CA GLU A 107 5.59 29.72 -15.61
C GLU A 107 5.01 30.14 -16.96
N ILE A 108 4.06 29.37 -17.51
CA ILE A 108 3.35 29.69 -18.76
C ILE A 108 2.46 30.93 -18.59
N ALA A 109 1.77 31.05 -17.45
CA ALA A 109 0.88 32.17 -17.17
C ALA A 109 1.62 33.48 -16.84
N ARG A 110 2.94 33.43 -16.61
CA ARG A 110 3.72 34.62 -16.28
C ARG A 110 3.80 35.53 -17.52
N PRO A 111 3.24 36.75 -17.48
CA PRO A 111 3.37 37.68 -18.59
C PRO A 111 4.84 38.01 -18.81
N THR A 112 5.30 37.93 -20.06
CA THR A 112 6.65 38.33 -20.42
C THR A 112 6.81 39.82 -20.09
N PRO A 113 7.76 40.23 -19.24
CA PRO A 113 7.95 41.64 -18.94
C PRO A 113 8.38 42.36 -20.21
N GLY A 114 7.49 43.21 -20.74
CA GLY A 114 7.82 44.28 -21.66
C GLY A 114 8.63 43.91 -22.90
N SER A 115 7.97 43.35 -23.92
CA SER A 115 8.14 43.89 -25.27
C SER A 115 7.56 45.32 -25.26
N GLY A 116 8.30 46.24 -24.65
CA GLY A 116 8.02 47.67 -24.70
C GLY A 116 8.22 48.13 -26.13
N VAL A 117 7.16 48.09 -26.93
CA VAL A 117 7.10 48.84 -28.17
C VAL A 117 7.22 50.30 -27.79
N ALA A 118 8.34 50.91 -28.18
CA ALA A 118 8.49 52.35 -28.24
C ALA A 118 7.31 52.91 -29.03
N ALA A 119 6.38 53.58 -28.37
CA ALA A 119 5.46 54.49 -29.00
C ALA A 119 5.96 55.91 -28.73
N GLN A 120 6.24 56.59 -29.83
CA GLN A 120 6.81 57.91 -30.03
C GLN A 120 6.05 59.02 -29.32
#